data_AF-A0AAD6CA95-F1
#
_entry.id   AF-A0AAD6CA95-F1
#
_cell.length_a   1.000
_cell.length_b   1.000
_cell.length_c   1.000
_cell.angle_alpha   90.00
_cell.angle_beta   90.00
_cell.angle_gamma   90.00
#
_symmetry.space_group_name_H-M   'P 1'
#
loop_
_entity.id
_entity.type
_entity.pdbx_description
1 polymer ?
#
loop_
_entity_poly.entity_id
_entity_poly.type
_entity_poly.pdbx_seq_one_letter_code
_entity_poly.pdbx_strand_id
1 'polypeptide(L)'
;MGQYWLVACPSKRDYTAKVFGRKLSEMLFSSWPDILSDLIKEDWARAPLICIGDCLNPKDLPDAMQEHNHPLTSAKLNTMSSDLRFDIVEREFGFWSYMEEKKDQAETATHSRNRVLRNLTTQEYVLETNLKSGITIGHLVLMRICWSSDSSTSIQGGAYLARGGLAGHKFDIVDAGMLENLNARQWQDVSRDVWDEVEFLWSNNFGEGWETEWKG
;
A
#
# COMPACT_ATOMS: atom_id res chain seq x y z
N MET A 1 -14.20 -5.64 16.31
CA MET A 1 -14.62 -4.58 15.38
C MET A 1 -13.36 -4.03 14.74
N GLY A 2 -13.34 -3.88 13.42
CA GLY A 2 -12.19 -3.42 12.66
C GLY A 2 -12.41 -2.03 12.11
N GLN A 3 -11.33 -1.29 11.98
CA GLN A 3 -11.32 -0.01 11.28
C GLN A 3 -11.27 -0.24 9.75
N TYR A 4 -11.66 0.78 8.99
CA TYR A 4 -11.64 0.74 7.52
C TYR A 4 -10.39 1.44 6.98
N TRP A 5 -9.88 0.96 5.85
CA TRP A 5 -8.60 1.38 5.29
C TRP A 5 -8.75 1.84 3.84
N LEU A 6 -7.97 2.85 3.47
CA LEU A 6 -7.90 3.41 2.11
C LEU A 6 -6.44 3.62 1.71
N VAL A 7 -6.05 3.19 0.50
CA VAL A 7 -4.75 3.58 -0.07
C VAL A 7 -4.88 4.84 -0.91
N ALA A 8 -3.98 5.78 -0.64
CA ALA A 8 -3.91 7.07 -1.30
C ALA A 8 -2.50 7.31 -1.85
N CYS A 9 -2.46 8.04 -2.96
CA CYS A 9 -1.28 8.67 -3.52
C CYS A 9 -1.43 10.20 -3.38
N PRO A 10 -0.97 10.80 -2.27
CA PRO A 10 -1.28 12.19 -1.94
C PRO A 10 -0.78 13.19 -2.99
N SER A 11 0.41 12.96 -3.56
CA SER A 11 0.96 13.84 -4.59
C SER A 11 0.16 13.85 -5.88
N LYS A 12 -0.54 12.75 -6.20
CA LYS A 12 -1.40 12.62 -7.38
C LYS A 12 -2.85 12.97 -7.07
N ARG A 13 -3.17 13.25 -5.80
CA ARG A 13 -4.54 13.51 -5.31
C ARG A 13 -5.50 12.37 -5.67
N ASP A 14 -4.97 11.15 -5.64
CA ASP A 14 -5.65 9.97 -6.13
C ASP A 14 -5.76 8.91 -5.01
N TYR A 15 -6.82 8.11 -5.05
CA TYR A 15 -7.14 7.10 -4.03
C TYR A 15 -8.08 6.02 -4.59
N THR A 16 -8.00 4.81 -4.04
CA THR A 16 -8.61 3.60 -4.64
C THR A 16 -10.08 3.34 -4.22
N ALA A 17 -10.88 4.35 -3.85
CA ALA A 17 -12.19 4.10 -3.23
C ALA A 17 -13.21 3.43 -4.18
N LYS A 18 -13.46 2.13 -3.95
CA LYS A 18 -14.74 1.48 -4.24
C LYS A 18 -15.50 1.30 -2.93
N VAL A 19 -16.28 2.32 -2.56
CA VAL A 19 -17.38 2.28 -1.57
C VAL A 19 -16.96 1.88 -0.15
N PHE A 20 -16.59 2.90 0.65
CA PHE A 20 -16.06 2.81 2.01
C PHE A 20 -14.70 2.10 2.06
N GLY A 21 -13.81 2.48 2.97
CA GLY A 21 -12.58 1.70 3.15
C GLY A 21 -12.92 0.21 3.36
N ARG A 22 -12.00 -0.69 3.08
CA ARG A 22 -12.18 -2.13 3.39
C ARG A 22 -11.49 -2.45 4.69
N LYS A 23 -11.87 -3.53 5.36
CA LYS A 23 -11.03 -4.02 6.47
C LYS A 23 -9.67 -4.40 5.91
N LEU A 24 -8.61 -4.21 6.68
CA LEU A 24 -7.26 -4.51 6.19
C LEU A 24 -7.11 -5.98 5.77
N SER A 25 -7.75 -6.91 6.47
CA SER A 25 -7.81 -8.33 6.09
C SER A 25 -8.51 -8.57 4.75
N GLU A 26 -9.57 -7.83 4.44
CA GLU A 26 -10.30 -7.91 3.17
C GLU A 26 -9.48 -7.34 2.00
N MET A 27 -8.58 -6.39 2.27
CA MET A 27 -7.62 -5.89 1.28
C MET A 27 -6.50 -6.90 1.07
N LEU A 28 -5.81 -7.30 2.14
CA LEU A 28 -4.65 -8.18 2.10
C LEU A 28 -4.95 -9.58 1.53
N PHE A 29 -6.14 -10.12 1.78
CA PHE A 29 -6.50 -11.49 1.35
C PHE A 29 -7.47 -11.48 0.16
N SER A 30 -7.30 -10.54 -0.76
CA SER A 30 -8.06 -10.44 -2.01
C SER A 30 -7.13 -10.15 -3.19
N SER A 31 -7.67 -9.88 -4.39
CA SER A 31 -6.86 -9.44 -5.55
C SER A 31 -6.32 -8.01 -5.44
N TRP A 32 -6.65 -7.30 -4.36
CA TRP A 32 -6.29 -5.89 -4.17
C TRP A 32 -4.76 -5.62 -4.15
N PRO A 33 -3.91 -6.48 -3.57
CA PRO A 33 -2.46 -6.32 -3.65
C PRO A 33 -1.91 -6.37 -5.08
N ASP A 34 -2.56 -7.10 -5.99
CA ASP A 34 -2.15 -7.14 -7.40
C ASP A 34 -2.50 -5.81 -8.08
N ILE A 35 -3.70 -5.28 -7.81
CA ILE A 35 -4.11 -3.94 -8.25
C ILE A 35 -3.12 -2.88 -7.75
N LEU A 36 -2.72 -2.94 -6.48
CA LEU A 36 -1.73 -2.01 -5.94
C LEU A 36 -0.37 -2.16 -6.66
N SER A 37 0.05 -3.37 -6.97
CA SER A 37 1.30 -3.61 -7.71
C SER A 37 1.25 -2.95 -9.10
N ASP A 38 0.13 -3.06 -9.81
CA ASP A 38 -0.05 -2.45 -11.12
C ASP A 38 -0.06 -0.92 -11.03
N LEU A 39 -0.77 -0.35 -10.04
CA LEU A 39 -0.75 1.08 -9.77
C LEU A 39 0.67 1.59 -9.49
N ILE A 40 1.46 0.90 -8.66
CA ILE A 40 2.85 1.32 -8.36
C ILE A 40 3.74 1.22 -9.58
N LYS A 41 3.55 0.21 -10.42
CA LYS A 41 4.32 0.02 -11.65
C LYS A 41 4.00 1.12 -12.68
N GLU A 42 2.75 1.54 -12.74
CA GLU A 42 2.24 2.46 -13.74
C GLU A 42 1.98 3.84 -13.13
N ASP A 43 0.75 4.07 -12.70
CA ASP A 43 0.22 5.41 -12.42
C ASP A 43 0.74 6.04 -11.16
N TRP A 44 1.30 5.30 -10.20
CA TRP A 44 1.75 5.80 -8.89
C TRP A 44 3.26 5.61 -8.68
N ALA A 45 3.99 5.22 -9.72
CA ALA A 45 5.43 5.07 -9.67
C ALA A 45 6.12 6.33 -9.12
N ARG A 46 7.03 6.12 -8.17
CA ARG A 46 7.90 7.12 -7.53
C ARG A 46 7.15 8.18 -6.70
N ALA A 47 5.86 7.99 -6.47
CA ALA A 47 5.04 8.87 -5.65
C ALA A 47 4.95 8.34 -4.20
N PRO A 48 4.77 9.23 -3.20
CA PRO A 48 4.52 8.82 -1.83
C PRO A 48 3.20 8.04 -1.75
N LEU A 49 3.21 6.94 -1.00
CA LEU A 49 2.05 6.08 -0.79
C LEU A 49 1.72 5.96 0.69
N ILE A 50 0.43 5.95 1.02
CA ILE A 50 -0.04 5.73 2.40
C ILE A 50 -1.35 4.95 2.36
N CYS A 51 -1.51 3.99 3.27
CA CYS A 51 -2.77 3.31 3.54
C CYS A 51 -3.34 3.83 4.86
N ILE A 52 -4.37 4.64 4.81
CA ILE A 52 -4.90 5.38 5.96
C ILE A 52 -6.08 4.61 6.57
N GLY A 53 -6.01 4.38 7.88
CA GLY A 53 -7.15 3.90 8.66
C GLY A 53 -8.10 5.05 9.04
N ASP A 54 -9.40 4.76 9.12
CA ASP A 54 -10.46 5.74 9.44
C ASP A 54 -10.47 6.22 10.90
N CYS A 55 -9.56 5.72 11.73
CA CYS A 55 -9.33 6.16 13.11
C CYS A 55 -8.12 7.11 13.25
N LEU A 56 -7.65 7.74 12.16
CA LEU A 56 -6.50 8.66 12.17
C LEU A 56 -6.80 9.99 12.87
N ASN A 57 -5.98 10.36 13.85
CA ASN A 57 -5.94 11.71 14.39
C ASN A 57 -5.17 12.64 13.43
N PRO A 58 -5.71 13.80 13.03
CA PRO A 58 -5.04 14.71 12.09
C PRO A 58 -3.65 15.21 12.55
N LYS A 59 -3.35 15.17 13.86
CA LYS A 59 -2.04 15.58 14.41
C LYS A 59 -1.00 14.46 14.40
N ASP A 60 -1.36 13.29 13.90
CA ASP A 60 -0.63 12.04 14.09
C ASP A 60 -0.21 11.44 12.74
N LEU A 61 0.12 12.29 11.77
CA LEU A 61 0.60 11.89 10.45
C LEU A 61 2.09 11.53 10.47
N PRO A 62 2.54 10.60 9.59
CA PRO A 62 3.96 10.31 9.45
C PRO A 62 4.74 11.56 9.02
N ASP A 63 5.97 11.70 9.49
CA ASP A 63 6.84 12.83 9.15
C ASP A 63 7.04 12.99 7.63
N ALA A 64 7.14 11.87 6.91
CA ALA A 64 7.24 11.85 5.44
C ALA A 64 6.04 12.51 4.72
N MET A 65 4.91 12.67 5.42
CA MET A 65 3.70 13.32 4.92
C MET A 65 3.59 14.80 5.30
N GLN A 66 4.41 15.28 6.24
CA GLN A 66 4.34 16.66 6.73
C GLN A 66 4.86 17.67 5.69
N GLU A 67 5.81 17.31 4.82
CA GLU A 67 6.27 18.19 3.71
C GLU A 67 5.20 18.41 2.64
N HIS A 68 4.24 17.49 2.53
CA HIS A 68 3.10 17.59 1.63
C HIS A 68 1.89 18.29 2.26
N ASN A 69 2.02 18.86 3.47
CA ASN A 69 0.99 19.68 4.13
C ASN A 69 0.80 21.09 3.52
N HIS A 70 1.34 21.36 2.33
CA HIS A 70 1.11 22.62 1.63
C HIS A 70 -0.28 22.66 0.98
N PRO A 71 -1.03 23.77 1.16
CA PRO A 71 -1.98 24.33 0.23
C PRO A 71 -2.24 23.58 -1.07
N LEU A 72 -3.09 22.55 -1.17
CA LEU A 72 -3.54 22.13 -2.49
C LEU A 72 -4.32 23.32 -3.07
N THR A 73 -3.62 24.20 -3.81
CA THR A 73 -4.20 25.43 -4.32
C THR A 73 -5.20 25.03 -5.39
N SER A 74 -6.49 25.10 -5.02
CA SER A 74 -7.59 25.07 -5.96
C SER A 74 -7.52 26.35 -6.78
N ALA A 75 -7.10 26.23 -8.04
CA ALA A 75 -7.38 27.27 -9.02
C ALA A 75 -8.88 27.26 -9.31
N LYS A 76 -9.63 27.99 -8.48
CA LYS A 76 -11.07 28.32 -8.48
C LYS A 76 -11.80 27.77 -7.24
N LEU A 77 -11.64 28.47 -6.12
CA LEU A 77 -12.77 28.96 -5.34
C LEU A 77 -12.26 29.97 -4.33
N ASN A 78 -12.73 31.22 -4.45
CA ASN A 78 -12.55 32.25 -3.44
C ASN A 78 -13.28 31.83 -2.17
N THR A 79 -12.62 31.07 -1.32
CA THR A 79 -13.02 30.93 0.08
C THR A 79 -11.78 30.59 0.90
N MET A 80 -11.40 31.56 1.74
CA MET A 80 -10.59 31.47 2.95
C MET A 80 -9.64 30.26 3.07
N SER A 81 -8.36 30.55 2.90
CA SER A 81 -7.19 29.77 3.32
C SER A 81 -7.49 28.86 4.52
N SER A 82 -7.61 27.56 4.27
CA SER A 82 -7.63 26.53 5.30
C SER A 82 -6.58 25.49 4.95
N ASP A 83 -5.61 25.37 5.85
CA ASP A 83 -4.53 24.37 5.87
C ASP A 83 -5.04 22.95 5.59
N LEU A 84 -4.17 22.03 5.16
CA LEU A 84 -4.53 20.66 4.81
C LEU A 84 -5.32 20.01 5.96
N ARG A 85 -6.63 19.98 5.74
CA ARG A 85 -7.61 19.60 6.72
C ARG A 85 -8.12 18.25 6.27
N PHE A 86 -7.68 17.19 6.96
CA PHE A 86 -8.15 15.80 6.75
C PHE A 86 -9.68 15.68 6.95
N ASP A 87 -10.35 16.71 7.46
CA ASP A 87 -11.79 16.90 7.39
C ASP A 87 -12.34 17.04 5.94
N ILE A 88 -11.50 17.35 4.94
CA ILE A 88 -11.82 17.23 3.52
C ILE A 88 -11.82 15.76 3.10
N VAL A 89 -10.90 14.95 3.62
CA VAL A 89 -10.89 13.51 3.39
C VAL A 89 -12.18 12.90 4.01
N GLU A 90 -12.54 13.27 5.25
CA GLU A 90 -13.85 12.93 5.86
C GLU A 90 -15.08 13.46 5.08
N ARG A 91 -15.05 14.69 4.53
CA ARG A 91 -16.16 15.24 3.73
C ARG A 91 -16.30 14.62 2.34
N GLU A 92 -15.19 14.35 1.65
CA GLU A 92 -15.16 13.75 0.31
C GLU A 92 -15.50 12.24 0.38
N PHE A 93 -15.20 11.57 1.51
CA PHE A 93 -15.62 10.19 1.78
C PHE A 93 -17.15 9.98 1.74
N GLY A 94 -17.93 11.04 1.91
CA GLY A 94 -19.40 10.98 1.96
C GLY A 94 -20.14 11.11 0.61
N PHE A 95 -19.47 11.37 -0.52
CA PHE A 95 -20.21 11.83 -1.72
C PHE A 95 -19.86 11.22 -3.08
N TRP A 96 -19.13 10.12 -3.14
CA TRP A 96 -18.79 9.49 -4.42
C TRP A 96 -19.21 8.02 -4.43
N SER A 97 -20.48 7.77 -4.78
CA SER A 97 -20.88 6.48 -5.36
C SER A 97 -20.92 6.67 -6.88
N TYR A 98 -20.47 5.70 -7.67
CA TYR A 98 -21.14 5.35 -8.92
C TYR A 98 -20.65 4.00 -9.48
N MET A 99 -21.66 3.19 -9.83
CA MET A 99 -21.82 2.18 -10.87
C MET A 99 -20.84 1.01 -11.03
N GLU A 100 -21.44 -0.17 -10.95
CA GLU A 100 -20.92 -1.45 -11.40
C GLU A 100 -20.36 -1.36 -12.81
N GLU A 101 -19.11 -1.80 -12.98
CA GLU A 101 -18.66 -2.36 -14.24
C GLU A 101 -17.97 -3.70 -13.99
N LYS A 102 -18.16 -4.57 -14.99
CA LYS A 102 -18.29 -6.01 -14.92
C LYS A 102 -17.00 -6.73 -14.54
N LYS A 103 -17.19 -7.89 -13.90
CA LYS A 103 -16.21 -8.98 -13.85
C LYS A 103 -15.95 -9.48 -15.27
N ASP A 104 -14.86 -9.05 -15.87
CA ASP A 104 -14.23 -9.84 -16.91
C ASP A 104 -13.08 -10.63 -16.30
N GLN A 105 -13.15 -11.94 -16.53
CA GLN A 105 -12.18 -12.93 -16.11
C GLN A 105 -10.84 -12.60 -16.77
N ALA A 106 -9.81 -12.32 -15.97
CA ALA A 106 -8.44 -12.25 -16.47
C ALA A 106 -7.77 -13.61 -16.27
N GLU A 107 -7.39 -14.16 -17.41
CA GLU A 107 -6.54 -15.33 -17.59
C GLU A 107 -5.35 -15.30 -16.64
N THR A 108 -4.93 -16.49 -16.21
CA THR A 108 -3.70 -16.73 -15.45
C THR A 108 -2.48 -16.37 -16.31
N ALA A 109 -2.20 -15.07 -16.43
CA ALA A 109 -0.95 -14.59 -16.97
C ALA A 109 0.12 -14.91 -15.93
N THR A 110 0.93 -15.91 -16.24
CA THR A 110 2.20 -16.18 -15.57
C THR A 110 3.11 -14.98 -15.82
N HIS A 111 2.87 -13.87 -15.09
CA HIS A 111 3.81 -12.76 -15.03
C HIS A 111 5.12 -13.36 -14.56
N SER A 112 6.18 -13.21 -15.35
CA SER A 112 7.51 -13.59 -14.90
C SER A 112 7.72 -12.87 -13.56
N ARG A 113 7.95 -13.63 -12.48
CA ARG A 113 8.24 -13.09 -11.12
C ARG A 113 9.59 -12.38 -11.05
N ASN A 114 10.06 -11.87 -12.18
CA ASN A 114 11.33 -11.20 -12.35
C ASN A 114 11.16 -9.69 -12.12
N ARG A 115 10.34 -9.30 -11.14
CA ARG A 115 10.11 -7.90 -10.78
C ARG A 115 10.86 -7.57 -9.50
N VAL A 116 11.18 -6.29 -9.35
CA VAL A 116 11.91 -5.74 -8.21
C VAL A 116 11.15 -4.54 -7.70
N LEU A 117 10.69 -4.61 -6.46
CA LEU A 117 10.19 -3.45 -5.73
C LEU A 117 11.39 -2.67 -5.22
N ARG A 118 11.48 -1.38 -5.53
CA ARG A 118 12.50 -0.49 -4.98
C ARG A 118 11.85 0.54 -4.08
N ASN A 119 12.35 0.65 -2.86
CA ASN A 119 12.04 1.76 -1.97
C ASN A 119 13.03 2.88 -2.23
N LEU A 120 12.58 3.93 -2.92
CA LEU A 120 13.40 5.06 -3.33
C LEU A 120 13.77 5.97 -2.16
N THR A 121 13.05 5.88 -1.04
CA THR A 121 13.31 6.66 0.17
C THR A 121 14.47 6.09 0.97
N THR A 122 14.56 4.77 1.11
CA THR A 122 15.60 4.09 1.92
C THR A 122 16.72 3.48 1.10
N GLN A 123 16.59 3.44 -0.24
CA GLN A 123 17.52 2.76 -1.15
C GLN A 123 17.61 1.25 -0.92
N GLU A 124 16.48 0.65 -0.52
CA GLU A 124 16.32 -0.79 -0.34
C GLU A 124 15.52 -1.40 -1.50
N TYR A 125 15.70 -2.70 -1.74
CA TYR A 125 14.91 -3.43 -2.74
C TYR A 125 14.47 -4.82 -2.26
N VAL A 126 13.41 -5.31 -2.90
CA VAL A 126 12.89 -6.67 -2.73
C VAL A 126 12.75 -7.33 -4.09
N LEU A 127 13.27 -8.55 -4.23
CA LEU A 127 13.11 -9.39 -5.41
C LEU A 127 11.81 -10.20 -5.31
N GLU A 128 10.94 -10.09 -6.31
CA GLU A 128 9.70 -10.87 -6.35
C GLU A 128 9.97 -12.37 -6.51
N THR A 129 11.10 -12.75 -7.10
CA THR A 129 11.52 -14.16 -7.22
C THR A 129 11.70 -14.84 -5.86
N ASN A 130 11.94 -14.06 -4.80
CA ASN A 130 12.11 -14.58 -3.45
C ASN A 130 10.78 -14.77 -2.71
N LEU A 131 9.65 -14.36 -3.31
CA LEU A 131 8.32 -14.51 -2.72
C LEU A 131 7.72 -15.88 -3.04
N LYS A 132 7.05 -16.47 -2.04
CA LYS A 132 6.29 -17.71 -2.22
C LYS A 132 5.02 -17.49 -3.04
N SER A 133 4.44 -18.60 -3.51
CA SER A 133 3.25 -18.55 -4.35
C SER A 133 2.09 -17.85 -3.63
N GLY A 134 1.38 -17.00 -4.38
CA GLY A 134 0.29 -16.17 -3.87
C GLY A 134 0.74 -14.83 -3.27
N ILE A 135 1.96 -14.71 -2.75
CA ILE A 135 2.44 -13.45 -2.18
C ILE A 135 3.01 -12.60 -3.31
N THR A 136 2.53 -11.36 -3.41
CA THR A 136 2.94 -10.40 -4.44
C THR A 136 3.55 -9.16 -3.82
N ILE A 137 4.29 -8.38 -4.63
CA ILE A 137 4.90 -7.12 -4.20
C ILE A 137 3.90 -6.21 -3.47
N GLY A 138 2.66 -6.13 -3.95
CA GLY A 138 1.65 -5.28 -3.33
C GLY A 138 1.24 -5.72 -1.93
N HIS A 139 1.39 -7.00 -1.57
CA HIS A 139 1.15 -7.44 -0.19
C HIS A 139 2.18 -6.80 0.73
N LEU A 140 3.46 -6.83 0.31
CA LEU A 140 4.59 -6.26 1.05
C LEU A 140 4.42 -4.76 1.24
N VAL A 141 4.02 -4.06 0.18
CA VAL A 141 3.79 -2.62 0.23
C VAL A 141 2.62 -2.33 1.15
N LEU A 142 1.45 -2.96 0.93
CA LEU A 142 0.24 -2.70 1.72
C LEU A 142 0.49 -2.88 3.22
N MET A 143 1.15 -3.96 3.63
CA MET A 143 1.46 -4.22 5.05
C MET A 143 2.28 -3.11 5.71
N ARG A 144 3.11 -2.40 4.93
CA ARG A 144 4.13 -1.48 5.45
C ARG A 144 3.83 -0.01 5.26
N ILE A 145 2.82 0.33 4.45
CA ILE A 145 2.37 1.72 4.26
C ILE A 145 1.13 2.08 5.09
N CYS A 146 0.61 1.12 5.88
CA CYS A 146 -0.55 1.32 6.74
C CYS A 146 -0.26 2.31 7.88
N TRP A 147 -1.22 3.19 8.16
CA TRP A 147 -1.10 4.21 9.18
C TRP A 147 -2.46 4.56 9.80
N SER A 148 -2.58 4.42 11.12
CA SER A 148 -3.74 4.81 11.91
C SER A 148 -3.37 5.10 13.36
N SER A 149 -4.13 5.96 14.02
CA SER A 149 -4.00 6.17 15.47
C SER A 149 -4.54 5.00 16.30
N ASP A 150 -5.42 4.17 15.73
CA ASP A 150 -5.94 2.95 16.36
C ASP A 150 -5.24 1.70 15.79
N SER A 151 -4.93 0.74 16.66
CA SER A 151 -4.19 -0.48 16.28
C SER A 151 -5.06 -1.62 15.76
N SER A 152 -6.39 -1.45 15.66
CA SER A 152 -7.31 -2.49 15.23
C SER A 152 -7.23 -2.73 13.73
N THR A 153 -6.64 -3.86 13.34
CA THR A 153 -6.49 -4.26 11.92
C THR A 153 -7.44 -5.38 11.51
N SER A 154 -8.16 -5.99 12.47
CA SER A 154 -8.93 -7.23 12.27
C SER A 154 -8.11 -8.41 11.71
N ILE A 155 -6.81 -8.42 11.97
CA ILE A 155 -5.88 -9.49 11.62
C ILE A 155 -5.23 -9.99 12.90
N GLN A 156 -5.21 -11.31 13.11
CA GLN A 156 -4.59 -11.89 14.29
C GLN A 156 -3.08 -11.62 14.27
N GLY A 157 -2.55 -11.06 15.35
CA GLY A 157 -1.14 -10.63 15.43
C GLY A 157 -0.79 -9.40 14.58
N GLY A 158 -1.73 -8.84 13.82
CA GLY A 158 -1.49 -7.77 12.86
C GLY A 158 -1.56 -6.35 13.42
N ALA A 159 -1.49 -6.15 14.74
CA ALA A 159 -1.60 -4.82 15.33
C ALA A 159 -0.46 -3.86 14.90
N TYR A 160 0.72 -4.41 14.61
CA TYR A 160 1.87 -3.66 14.14
C TYR A 160 1.66 -3.03 12.76
N LEU A 161 0.76 -3.60 11.94
CA LEU A 161 0.45 -3.06 10.60
C LEU A 161 -0.15 -1.66 10.70
N ALA A 162 -0.82 -1.29 11.79
CA ALA A 162 -1.42 0.03 11.92
C ALA A 162 -0.41 1.19 11.95
N ARG A 163 0.88 0.90 12.13
CA ARG A 163 1.98 1.87 12.09
C ARG A 163 3.12 1.35 11.22
N GLY A 164 2.81 1.08 9.97
CA GLY A 164 3.78 0.69 8.96
C GLY A 164 4.87 1.75 8.79
N GLY A 165 6.13 1.35 8.98
CA GLY A 165 7.29 2.25 8.95
C GLY A 165 7.60 2.83 7.56
N LEU A 166 6.89 2.41 6.50
CA LEU A 166 7.07 2.91 5.15
C LEU A 166 5.91 3.81 4.68
N ALA A 167 5.01 4.21 5.58
CA ALA A 167 3.96 5.17 5.27
C ALA A 167 4.55 6.50 4.76
N GLY A 168 4.16 6.91 3.55
CA GLY A 168 4.67 8.09 2.86
C GLY A 168 5.94 7.84 2.02
N HIS A 169 6.49 6.62 2.02
CA HIS A 169 7.65 6.29 1.18
C HIS A 169 7.30 6.23 -0.31
N LYS A 170 8.33 6.37 -1.15
CA LYS A 170 8.22 6.37 -2.61
C LYS A 170 8.72 5.04 -3.16
N PHE A 171 7.91 4.42 -4.01
CA PHE A 171 8.22 3.11 -4.58
C PHE A 171 8.17 3.12 -6.10
N ASP A 172 8.97 2.28 -6.75
CA ASP A 172 8.70 1.86 -8.12
C ASP A 172 8.97 0.36 -8.28
N ILE A 173 8.40 -0.21 -9.34
CA ILE A 173 8.58 -1.61 -9.71
C ILE A 173 9.28 -1.65 -11.06
N VAL A 174 10.39 -2.38 -11.13
CA VAL A 174 11.19 -2.56 -12.35
C VAL A 174 11.43 -4.04 -12.64
N ASP A 175 11.87 -4.35 -13.86
CA ASP A 175 12.35 -5.69 -14.19
C ASP A 175 13.72 -5.98 -13.54
N ALA A 176 13.93 -7.21 -13.10
CA ALA A 176 15.17 -7.60 -12.43
C ALA A 176 16.39 -7.61 -13.36
N GLY A 177 16.23 -7.63 -14.69
CA GLY A 177 17.33 -7.36 -15.63
C GLY A 177 17.96 -5.97 -15.43
N MET A 178 17.25 -5.04 -14.78
CA MET A 178 17.80 -3.73 -14.41
C MET A 178 18.63 -3.77 -13.11
N LEU A 179 18.79 -4.93 -12.44
CA LEU A 179 19.56 -5.05 -11.17
C LEU A 179 21.04 -4.73 -11.35
N GLU A 180 21.61 -4.98 -12.53
CA GLU A 180 23.03 -4.66 -12.80
C GLU A 180 23.32 -3.16 -12.54
N ASN A 181 22.32 -2.30 -12.77
CA ASN A 181 22.38 -0.88 -12.46
C ASN A 181 22.18 -0.56 -10.96
N LEU A 182 21.56 -1.45 -10.18
CA LEU A 182 21.37 -1.29 -8.74
C LEU A 182 22.66 -1.58 -7.96
N ASN A 183 23.43 -2.58 -8.38
CA ASN A 183 24.74 -2.88 -7.78
C ASN A 183 25.71 -1.70 -7.88
N ALA A 184 25.59 -0.88 -8.94
CA ALA A 184 26.37 0.35 -9.09
C ALA A 184 25.98 1.47 -8.10
N ARG A 185 24.82 1.37 -7.46
CA ARG A 185 24.22 2.42 -6.61
C ARG A 185 24.13 2.07 -5.11
N GLN A 186 24.81 1.01 -4.65
CA GLN A 186 24.81 0.56 -3.24
C GLN A 186 23.41 0.32 -2.64
N TRP A 187 22.50 -0.30 -3.40
CA TRP A 187 21.19 -0.67 -2.88
C TRP A 187 21.28 -1.86 -1.92
N GLN A 188 20.46 -1.84 -0.87
CA GLN A 188 20.37 -2.93 0.10
C GLN A 188 19.27 -3.93 -0.28
N ASP A 189 19.61 -5.22 -0.35
CA ASP A 189 18.62 -6.29 -0.47
C ASP A 189 17.97 -6.55 0.91
N VAL A 190 16.66 -6.32 1.01
CA VAL A 190 15.89 -6.60 2.24
C VAL A 190 14.90 -7.74 2.05
N SER A 191 15.00 -8.50 0.94
CA SER A 191 14.02 -9.53 0.58
C SER A 191 13.77 -10.56 1.69
N ARG A 192 14.82 -10.93 2.42
CA ARG A 192 14.74 -11.91 3.52
C ARG A 192 14.00 -11.34 4.74
N ASP A 193 14.34 -10.13 5.16
CA ASP A 193 13.70 -9.49 6.31
C ASP A 193 12.20 -9.27 6.07
N VAL A 194 11.85 -8.94 4.82
CA VAL A 194 10.43 -8.83 4.42
C VAL A 194 9.73 -10.17 4.42
N TRP A 195 10.42 -11.22 3.99
CA TRP A 195 9.87 -12.56 3.98
C TRP A 195 9.53 -13.04 5.39
N ASP A 196 10.45 -12.89 6.34
CA ASP A 196 10.26 -13.36 7.72
C ASP A 196 9.02 -12.69 8.38
N GLU A 197 8.75 -11.43 8.04
CA GLU A 197 7.55 -10.70 8.48
C GLU A 197 6.25 -11.26 7.87
N VAL A 198 6.25 -11.55 6.57
CA VAL A 198 5.08 -12.13 5.87
C VAL A 198 4.81 -13.54 6.37
N GLU A 199 5.83 -14.37 6.49
CA GLU A 199 5.73 -15.75 6.98
C GLU A 199 5.12 -15.79 8.38
N PHE A 200 5.56 -14.90 9.28
CA PHE A 200 5.00 -14.78 10.61
C PHE A 200 3.50 -14.44 10.57
N LEU A 201 3.09 -13.47 9.75
CA LEU A 201 1.70 -13.04 9.68
C LEU A 201 0.80 -14.11 9.06
N TRP A 202 1.22 -14.73 7.94
CA TRP A 202 0.44 -15.75 7.25
C TRP A 202 0.29 -17.02 8.10
N SER A 203 1.37 -17.48 8.73
CA SER A 203 1.32 -18.68 9.59
C SER A 203 0.39 -18.49 10.79
N ASN A 204 0.32 -17.28 11.34
CA ASN A 204 -0.61 -16.97 12.43
C ASN A 204 -2.09 -16.92 12.02
N ASN A 205 -2.40 -16.63 10.74
CA ASN A 205 -3.78 -16.48 10.26
C ASN A 205 -4.30 -17.73 9.53
N PHE A 206 -3.41 -18.54 8.95
CA PHE A 206 -3.76 -19.71 8.15
C PHE A 206 -3.15 -21.02 8.66
N GLY A 207 -2.26 -20.98 9.64
CA GLY A 207 -1.55 -22.15 10.16
C GLY A 207 -0.26 -22.49 9.40
N GLU A 208 0.47 -23.48 9.90
CA GLU A 208 1.64 -24.03 9.20
C GLU A 208 1.21 -24.65 7.86
N GLY A 209 2.07 -24.57 6.84
CA GLY A 209 1.76 -25.13 5.52
C GLY A 209 0.84 -24.26 4.64
N TRP A 210 0.51 -23.04 5.08
CA TRP A 210 -0.28 -22.07 4.32
C TRP A 210 0.20 -21.87 2.89
N GLU A 211 1.51 -22.00 2.62
CA GLU A 211 2.11 -21.87 1.29
C GLU A 211 1.54 -22.88 0.27
N THR A 212 1.06 -24.02 0.74
CA THR A 212 0.52 -25.10 -0.09
C THR A 212 -1.01 -25.08 -0.19
N GLU A 213 -1.67 -24.48 0.80
CA GLU A 213 -3.13 -24.44 0.93
C GLU A 213 -3.72 -23.12 0.39
N TRP A 214 -2.93 -22.04 0.45
CA TRP A 214 -3.36 -20.73 -0.01
C TRP A 214 -3.21 -20.63 -1.53
N LYS A 215 -4.34 -20.85 -2.22
CA LYS A 215 -4.55 -20.43 -3.60
C LYS A 215 -5.47 -19.22 -3.56
N GLY A 216 -4.89 -18.05 -3.84
CA GLY A 216 -5.68 -16.85 -4.18
C GLY A 216 -6.60 -17.12 -5.36
#